data_AF-K8ZSG0-F1
#
_entry.id   AF-K8ZSG0-F1
#
_cell.length_a   1.000
_cell.length_b   1.000
_cell.length_c   1.000
_cell.angle_alpha   90.00
_cell.angle_beta   90.00
_cell.angle_gamma   90.00
#
_symmetry.space_group_name_H-M   'P 1'
#
loop_
_entity.id
_entity.type
_entity.pdbx_description
1 polymer ?
#
loop_
_entity_poly.entity_id
_entity_poly.type
_entity_poly.pdbx_seq_one_letter_code
_entity_poly.pdbx_strand_id
1 'polypeptide(L)' 'MSNVNQLIWFRQDLRVRDHAALWHACQQGPSIGLIILSPE' A
#
# COMPACT_ATOMS: atom_id res chain seq x y z
N MET A 1 16.18 -9.47 -12.84
CA MET A 1 15.74 -8.10 -12.48
C MET A 1 14.87 -8.25 -11.24
N SER A 2 15.28 -7.69 -10.10
CA SER A 2 14.43 -7.67 -8.91
C SER A 2 13.30 -6.66 -9.14
N ASN A 3 12.06 -7.11 -9.21
CA ASN A 3 10.92 -6.20 -9.25
C ASN A 3 10.87 -5.44 -7.92
N VAL A 4 10.93 -4.11 -7.99
CA VAL A 4 10.75 -3.25 -6.82
C VAL A 4 9.24 -3.16 -6.57
N ASN A 5 8.76 -3.90 -5.58
CA ASN A 5 7.37 -3.82 -5.16
C ASN A 5 7.13 -2.52 -4.39
N GLN A 6 5.98 -1.90 -4.63
CA GLN A 6 5.54 -0.72 -3.91
C GLN A 6 4.88 -1.14 -2.59
N LEU A 7 5.38 -0.65 -1.46
CA LEU A 7 4.80 -0.96 -0.16
C LEU A 7 3.74 0.08 0.20
N ILE A 8 2.53 -0.38 0.51
CA ILE A 8 1.42 0.47 0.95
C ILE A 8 1.06 0.13 2.39
N TRP A 9 1.26 1.09 3.29
CA TRP A 9 0.89 0.93 4.69
C TRP A 9 -0.51 1.49 4.93
N PHE A 10 -1.47 0.58 5.13
CA PHE A 10 -2.82 0.89 5.55
C PHE A 10 -2.86 1.04 7.08
N ARG A 11 -3.26 2.21 7.57
CA ARG A 11 -3.29 2.51 9.01
C ARG A 11 -4.71 2.45 9.56
N GLN A 12 -5.57 3.32 9.07
CA GLN A 12 -6.99 3.41 9.45
C GLN A 12 -7.91 3.42 8.23
N ASP A 13 -7.32 3.34 7.05
CA ASP A 13 -7.92 3.57 5.75
C ASP A 13 -8.01 2.28 4.95
N LEU A 14 -8.70 1.28 5.51
CA LEU A 14 -8.98 -0.01 4.87
C LEU A 14 -9.96 0.13 3.68
N ARG A 15 -9.59 0.95 2.70
CA ARG A 15 -10.36 1.26 1.51
C ARG A 15 -9.48 1.19 0.27
N VAL A 16 -10.07 0.75 -0.83
CA VAL A 16 -9.41 0.72 -2.15
C VAL A 16 -9.83 1.91 -3.00
N ARG A 17 -11.06 2.40 -2.80
CA ARG A 17 -11.61 3.53 -3.55
C ARG A 17 -11.11 4.83 -2.94
N ASP A 18 -10.78 5.78 -3.82
CA ASP A 18 -10.33 7.12 -3.43
C ASP A 18 -9.11 7.08 -2.48
N HIS A 19 -8.19 6.15 -2.73
CA HIS A 19 -6.99 5.96 -1.95
C HIS A 19 -5.76 6.40 -2.74
N ALA A 20 -5.36 7.67 -2.58
CA ALA A 20 -4.29 8.29 -3.37
C ALA A 20 -2.97 7.50 -3.34
N ALA A 21 -2.49 7.07 -2.16
CA ALA A 21 -1.21 6.34 -2.08
C ALA A 21 -1.26 4.99 -2.81
N LEU A 22 -2.34 4.22 -2.66
CA LEU A 22 -2.60 3.01 -3.45
C LEU A 22 -2.64 3.29 -4.95
N TRP A 23 -3.35 4.34 -5.38
CA TRP A 23 -3.40 4.74 -6.79
C TRP A 23 -1.98 5.01 -7.33
N HIS A 24 -1.17 5.76 -6.58
CA HIS A 24 0.19 6.11 -7.01
C HIS A 24 1.10 4.89 -7.06
N ALA A 25 1.00 3.98 -6.09
CA ALA A 25 1.78 2.75 -6.08
C ALA A 25 1.41 1.81 -7.24
N CYS A 26 0.13 1.65 -7.54
CA CYS A 26 -0.32 0.85 -8.68
C CYS A 26 0.21 1.38 -10.02
N GLN A 27 0.50 2.68 -10.14
CA GLN A 27 1.12 3.26 -11.32
C GLN A 27 2.63 2.97 -11.44
N GLN A 28 3.32 2.69 -10.33
CA GLN A 28 4.76 2.43 -10.30
C GLN A 28 5.10 0.94 -10.40
N GLY A 29 4.12 0.05 -10.18
CA GLY A 29 4.27 -1.38 -10.39
C GLY A 29 3.51 -2.25 -9.39
N PRO A 30 3.88 -3.54 -9.27
CA PRO A 30 3.29 -4.45 -8.30
C PRO A 30 3.32 -3.86 -6.89
N SER A 31 2.17 -3.87 -6.21
CA SER A 31 2.00 -3.25 -4.91
C SER A 31 1.68 -4.28 -3.84
N ILE A 32 2.28 -4.15 -2.67
CA ILE A 32 2.05 -4.98 -1.48
C ILE A 32 1.39 -4.11 -0.41
N GLY A 33 0.18 -4.49 0.01
CA GLY A 33 -0.50 -3.89 1.15
C GLY A 33 0.02 -4.46 2.47
N LEU A 34 0.30 -3.59 3.43
CA LEU A 34 0.77 -3.90 4.78
C LEU A 34 -0.15 -3.22 5.79
N ILE A 35 -0.54 -3.96 6.83
CA ILE A 35 -1.18 -3.42 8.04
C ILE A 35 -0.28 -3.83 9.20
N ILE A 36 0.12 -2.86 10.00
CA ILE A 36 0.89 -3.10 11.23
C ILE A 36 -0.04 -2.78 12.40
N LEU A 37 -0.31 -3.80 13.21
CA LEU A 37 -1.06 -3.65 14.45
C LEU A 37 -0.03 -3.67 15.59
N SER A 38 0.31 -2.51 16.14
CA SER A 38 1.05 -2.43 17.40
C SER A 38 0.05 -2.36 18.56
N PRO A 39 0.26 -3.13 19.64
CA PRO A 39 -0.68 -3.22 20.76
C PRO A 39 -0.56 -2.09 21.81
N GLU A 40 -0.01 -0.93 21.44
CA GLU A 40 -0.06 0.24 22.34
C GLU A 40 -1.46 0.86 22.41
#